data_AF-A0A0D2XRF9-F1
#
_entry.id   AF-A0A0D2XRF9-F1
#
_cell.length_a   1.000
_cell.length_b   1.000
_cell.length_c   1.000
_cell.angle_alpha   90.00
_cell.angle_beta   90.00
_cell.angle_gamma   90.00
#
_symmetry.space_group_name_H-M   'P 1'
#
loop_
_entity.id
_entity.type
_entity.pdbx_description
1 polymer ?
#
loop_
_entity_poly.entity_id
_entity_poly.type
_entity_poly.pdbx_seq_one_letter_code
_entity_poly.pdbx_strand_id
1 'polypeptide(L)'
;MVNPLSSLSLEVAERDLPGYITPGLSSNHSSDFRDDSNEEEAGESSRDIHQNTHRNEGIPMMPSTPPTVIWNNINTPQLNLRQIKQYEDYVALRIECSISSGVPLTPTTQEMRRLKEKSLRRSERDEGTIIIANYGPITVYDARLRVAKDQHNRRANQDAELRRYYAKEVRDEAVYLRRWLFSESTFILTGSEAIHSQ
;
A
#
# COMPACT_ATOMS: atom_id res chain seq x y z
N MET A 1 41.27 21.23 -0.28
CA MET A 1 40.47 20.00 -0.05
C MET A 1 39.61 20.24 1.18
N VAL A 2 38.30 20.31 1.02
CA VAL A 2 37.34 20.53 2.12
C VAL A 2 37.13 19.20 2.86
N ASN A 3 37.27 19.21 4.18
CA ASN A 3 37.13 18.00 5.01
C ASN A 3 35.64 17.61 5.10
N PRO A 4 35.23 16.43 4.61
CA PRO A 4 33.83 16.02 4.57
C PRO A 4 33.18 15.77 5.95
N LEU A 5 33.96 15.79 7.03
CA LEU A 5 33.46 15.60 8.40
C LEU A 5 33.14 16.91 9.14
N SER A 6 33.38 18.08 8.53
CA SER A 6 33.12 19.37 9.16
C SER A 6 31.63 19.68 9.39
N SER A 7 30.71 18.94 8.74
CA SER A 7 29.26 19.12 8.88
C SER A 7 28.66 18.40 10.09
N LEU A 8 29.42 17.53 10.77
CA LEU A 8 28.93 16.76 11.92
C LEU A 8 29.20 17.43 13.27
N SER A 9 29.98 18.51 13.29
CA SER A 9 30.31 19.27 14.50
C SER A 9 29.39 20.47 14.74
N LEU A 10 28.34 20.64 13.92
CA LEU A 10 27.41 21.74 14.07
C LEU A 10 26.40 21.38 15.17
N GLU A 11 26.60 21.92 16.37
CA GLU A 11 25.59 21.86 17.44
C GLU A 11 24.29 22.50 16.92
N VAL A 12 23.27 21.68 16.70
CA VAL A 12 21.92 22.16 16.37
C VAL A 12 21.29 22.62 17.67
N ALA A 13 20.90 23.90 17.73
CA ALA A 13 20.24 24.44 18.89
C ALA A 13 18.90 23.72 19.11
N GLU A 14 18.62 23.28 20.34
CA GLU A 14 17.43 22.48 20.68
C GLU A 14 16.10 23.14 20.28
N ARG A 15 16.09 24.47 20.16
CA ARG A 15 14.96 25.28 19.69
C ARG A 15 14.56 25.04 18.23
N ASP A 16 15.48 24.51 17.42
CA ASP A 16 15.28 24.26 15.99
C ASP A 16 14.81 22.81 15.73
N LEU A 17 14.63 22.02 16.79
CA LEU A 17 14.08 20.67 16.68
C LEU A 17 12.56 20.72 16.51
N PRO A 18 12.00 19.97 15.54
CA PRO A 18 10.56 19.90 15.36
C PRO A 18 9.93 19.25 16.61
N GLY A 19 9.05 20.01 17.27
CA GLY A 19 8.36 19.58 18.50
C GLY A 19 8.94 20.16 19.79
N TYR A 20 9.93 21.05 19.74
CA TYR A 20 10.35 21.80 20.92
C TYR A 20 9.21 22.70 21.41
N ILE A 21 8.74 22.46 22.63
CA ILE A 21 7.70 23.24 23.29
C ILE A 21 8.39 24.11 24.33
N THR A 22 8.37 25.43 24.16
CA THR A 22 8.95 26.36 25.14
C THR A 22 8.23 26.17 26.48
N PRO A 23 8.93 25.83 27.57
CA PRO A 23 8.30 25.72 28.88
C PRO A 23 7.87 27.12 29.34
N GLY A 24 6.57 27.44 29.31
CA GLY A 24 6.07 28.66 29.95
C GLY A 24 4.83 29.37 29.39
N LEU A 25 4.18 28.93 28.31
CA LEU A 25 2.98 29.63 27.81
C LEU A 25 1.74 28.71 27.78
N SER A 26 1.08 28.60 28.94
CA SER A 26 -0.32 28.17 29.04
C SER A 26 -1.21 29.33 28.60
N SER A 27 -1.69 29.32 27.34
CA SER A 27 -2.70 30.27 26.89
C SER A 27 -4.09 29.63 26.93
N ASN A 28 -4.91 30.07 27.89
CA ASN A 28 -6.33 29.77 27.95
C ASN A 28 -7.07 30.77 27.02
N HIS A 29 -7.47 30.34 25.83
CA HIS A 29 -8.42 31.10 25.01
C HIS A 29 -9.77 30.39 25.00
N SER A 30 -10.66 30.91 25.84
CA SER A 30 -12.12 30.80 25.74
C SER A 30 -12.58 31.35 24.38
N SER A 31 -13.44 30.62 23.69
CA SER A 31 -14.15 31.11 22.50
C SER A 31 -15.65 30.96 22.71
N ASP A 32 -16.27 32.00 23.28
CA ASP A 32 -17.68 32.30 23.09
C ASP A 32 -17.82 33.01 21.73
N PHE A 33 -18.54 32.41 20.79
CA PHE A 33 -19.07 33.10 19.62
C PHE A 33 -20.60 33.04 19.68
N ARG A 34 -21.20 34.19 19.96
CA ARG A 34 -22.61 34.46 19.64
C ARG A 34 -22.67 34.91 18.19
N ASP A 35 -23.56 34.28 17.42
CA ASP A 35 -23.94 34.71 16.08
C ASP A 35 -25.43 35.09 16.13
N ASP A 36 -25.73 36.32 15.73
CA ASP A 36 -27.00 36.99 15.89
C ASP A 36 -27.69 37.11 14.52
N SER A 37 -28.82 36.39 14.42
CA SER A 37 -30.07 36.76 13.75
C SER A 37 -30.03 37.60 12.47
N ASN A 38 -30.61 37.08 11.37
CA ASN A 38 -31.91 37.57 10.87
C ASN A 38 -32.46 36.67 9.73
N GLU A 39 -33.78 36.78 9.53
CA GLU A 39 -34.61 36.57 8.33
C GLU A 39 -35.79 35.60 8.58
N GLU A 40 -36.95 36.17 8.94
CA GLU A 40 -38.27 35.54 8.89
C GLU A 40 -38.87 35.67 7.48
N GLU A 41 -39.51 34.62 6.94
CA GLU A 41 -40.84 34.76 6.31
C GLU A 41 -41.58 33.41 6.12
N ALA A 42 -42.78 33.38 6.73
CA ALA A 42 -44.03 32.65 6.45
C ALA A 42 -44.08 31.35 5.60
N GLY A 43 -44.81 30.37 6.13
CA GLY A 43 -45.47 29.33 5.31
C GLY A 43 -45.96 28.11 6.12
N GLU A 44 -47.26 28.01 6.31
CA GLU A 44 -47.99 26.96 7.04
C GLU A 44 -47.81 25.54 6.47
N SER A 45 -47.96 24.52 7.34
CA SER A 45 -48.93 23.41 7.17
C SER A 45 -48.42 22.00 7.53
N SER A 46 -49.28 21.32 8.29
CA SER A 46 -49.49 19.86 8.36
C SER A 46 -48.41 18.99 9.02
N ARG A 47 -48.66 18.75 10.30
CA ARG A 47 -48.86 17.42 10.92
C ARG A 47 -48.33 16.23 10.12
N ASP A 48 -47.40 15.50 10.72
CA ASP A 48 -47.59 14.06 10.93
C ASP A 48 -46.87 13.60 12.20
N ILE A 49 -47.69 13.20 13.17
CA ILE A 49 -47.28 12.66 14.47
C ILE A 49 -46.88 11.20 14.21
N HIS A 50 -45.60 10.96 13.93
CA HIS A 50 -45.03 9.63 14.09
C HIS A 50 -44.53 9.47 15.52
N GLN A 51 -45.36 8.84 16.35
CA GLN A 51 -44.93 8.32 17.64
C GLN A 51 -43.91 7.20 17.40
N ASN A 52 -42.62 7.54 17.38
CA ASN A 52 -41.57 6.55 17.57
C ASN A 52 -41.11 6.63 19.03
N THR A 53 -41.52 5.64 19.81
CA THR A 53 -40.95 5.32 21.11
C THR A 53 -39.45 5.04 20.91
N HIS A 54 -38.63 6.09 20.96
CA HIS A 54 -37.18 5.98 21.01
C HIS A 54 -36.82 5.45 22.39
N ARG A 55 -36.67 4.12 22.50
CA ARG A 55 -35.96 3.51 23.62
C ARG A 55 -34.59 4.18 23.66
N ASN A 56 -34.36 5.00 24.68
CA ASN A 56 -33.04 5.50 25.04
C ASN A 56 -32.17 4.33 25.48
N GLU A 57 -31.68 3.55 24.51
CA GLU A 57 -30.47 2.77 24.70
C GLU A 57 -29.32 3.75 24.54
N GLY A 58 -28.98 4.41 25.65
CA GLY A 58 -27.78 5.22 25.74
C GLY A 58 -26.58 4.39 25.32
N ILE A 59 -25.80 4.91 24.37
CA ILE A 59 -24.54 4.32 23.95
C ILE A 59 -23.72 4.04 25.23
N PRO A 60 -23.30 2.79 25.50
CA PRO A 60 -22.45 2.50 26.65
C PRO A 60 -21.18 3.34 26.54
N MET A 61 -21.08 4.40 27.34
CA MET A 61 -19.87 5.21 27.39
C MET A 61 -18.74 4.34 27.93
N MET A 62 -17.65 4.21 27.17
CA MET A 62 -16.44 3.59 27.67
C MET A 62 -15.97 4.36 28.94
N PRO A 63 -15.59 3.67 30.02
CA PRO A 63 -15.08 4.36 31.21
C PRO A 63 -13.82 5.14 30.83
N SER A 64 -13.83 6.46 31.07
CA SER A 64 -12.71 7.35 30.74
C SER A 64 -11.56 7.27 31.75
N THR A 65 -11.65 6.39 32.74
CA THR A 65 -10.59 6.17 33.73
C THR A 65 -9.66 5.09 33.21
N PRO A 66 -8.37 5.37 32.98
CA PRO A 66 -7.41 4.34 32.62
C PRO A 66 -7.41 3.28 33.73
N PRO A 67 -7.39 1.97 33.38
CA PRO A 67 -7.43 0.92 34.38
C PRO A 67 -6.25 1.09 35.33
N THR A 68 -6.54 1.18 36.63
CA THR A 68 -5.51 1.26 37.67
C THR A 68 -4.80 -0.10 37.74
N VAL A 69 -3.69 -0.24 37.00
CA VAL A 69 -2.89 -1.46 37.00
C VAL A 69 -2.07 -1.50 38.29
N ILE A 70 -2.45 -2.37 39.22
CA ILE A 70 -1.67 -2.67 40.43
C ILE A 70 -0.53 -3.62 40.03
N TRP A 71 0.63 -3.04 39.68
CA TRP A 71 1.82 -3.79 39.25
C TRP A 71 2.27 -4.85 40.27
N ASN A 72 2.02 -4.63 41.55
CA ASN A 72 2.40 -5.53 42.65
C ASN A 72 1.61 -6.86 42.66
N ASN A 73 0.47 -6.94 41.97
CA ASN A 73 -0.38 -8.14 41.87
C ASN A 73 -0.23 -8.87 40.52
N ILE A 74 0.65 -8.39 39.64
CA ILE A 74 0.94 -9.06 38.38
C ILE A 74 1.89 -10.20 38.70
N ASN A 75 1.36 -11.41 38.79
CA ASN A 75 2.18 -12.61 38.78
C ASN A 75 3.08 -12.56 37.53
N THR A 76 4.40 -12.57 37.72
CA THR A 76 5.33 -12.80 36.62
C THR A 76 4.93 -14.13 35.99
N PRO A 77 4.48 -14.15 34.72
CA PRO A 77 4.09 -15.40 34.08
C PRO A 77 5.30 -16.32 34.08
N GLN A 78 5.10 -17.61 34.42
CA GLN A 78 6.20 -18.57 34.42
C GLN A 78 6.88 -18.57 33.06
N LEU A 79 8.21 -18.49 33.07
CA LEU A 79 9.04 -18.49 31.89
C LEU A 79 8.87 -19.83 31.15
N ASN A 80 7.94 -19.89 30.21
CA ASN A 80 7.71 -21.09 29.42
C ASN A 80 8.80 -21.17 28.35
N LEU A 81 9.92 -21.80 28.70
CA LEU A 81 11.09 -21.97 27.84
C LEU A 81 10.73 -22.55 26.46
N ARG A 82 9.69 -23.37 26.37
CA ARG A 82 9.19 -23.90 25.11
C ARG A 82 8.55 -22.82 24.24
N GLN A 83 7.72 -21.94 24.81
CA GLN A 83 7.14 -20.83 24.07
C GLN A 83 8.23 -19.84 23.60
N ILE A 84 9.23 -19.57 24.44
CA ILE A 84 10.36 -18.70 24.07
C ILE A 84 11.09 -19.25 22.86
N LYS A 85 11.49 -20.52 22.87
CA LYS A 85 12.13 -21.16 21.71
C LYS A 85 11.27 -21.09 20.46
N GLN A 86 9.96 -21.34 20.58
CA GLN A 86 9.04 -21.23 19.44
C GLN A 86 8.99 -19.81 18.86
N TYR A 87 9.01 -18.79 19.72
CA TYR A 87 9.07 -17.39 19.27
C TYR A 87 10.43 -17.04 18.65
N GLU A 88 11.54 -17.56 19.19
CA GLU A 88 12.88 -17.39 18.64
C GLU A 88 12.98 -17.97 17.22
N ASP A 89 12.55 -19.23 17.04
CA ASP A 89 12.53 -19.92 15.74
C ASP A 89 11.67 -19.15 14.72
N TYR A 90 10.51 -18.66 15.17
CA TYR A 90 9.61 -17.89 14.34
C TYR A 90 10.21 -16.54 13.90
N VAL A 91 10.85 -15.81 14.82
CA VAL A 91 11.49 -14.53 14.51
C VAL A 91 12.67 -14.74 13.56
N ALA A 92 13.49 -15.77 13.78
CA ALA A 92 14.59 -16.14 12.90
C ALA A 92 14.10 -16.41 11.48
N LEU A 93 13.08 -17.27 11.32
CA LEU A 93 12.49 -17.58 10.02
C LEU A 93 11.92 -16.33 9.33
N ARG A 94 11.25 -15.45 10.09
CA ARG A 94 10.71 -14.20 9.54
C ARG A 94 11.81 -13.28 9.01
N ILE A 95 12.94 -13.19 9.72
CA ILE A 95 14.11 -12.41 9.29
C ILE A 95 14.72 -13.00 8.03
N GLU A 96 14.96 -14.31 8.00
CA GLU A 96 15.54 -15.01 6.85
C GLU A 96 14.69 -14.86 5.59
N CYS A 97 13.36 -15.00 5.72
CA CYS A 97 12.42 -14.79 4.63
C CYS A 97 12.47 -13.34 4.09
N SER A 98 12.57 -12.35 4.98
CA SER A 98 12.68 -10.95 4.57
C SER A 98 14.00 -10.62 3.89
N ILE A 99 15.12 -11.21 4.34
CA ILE A 99 16.42 -11.05 3.68
C ILE A 99 16.38 -11.69 2.27
N SER A 100 15.87 -12.92 2.18
CA SER A 100 15.82 -13.68 0.93
C SER A 100 14.88 -13.06 -0.12
N SER A 101 13.69 -12.62 0.32
CA SER A 101 12.74 -11.92 -0.56
C SER A 101 13.12 -10.46 -0.82
N GLY A 102 14.06 -9.93 -0.04
CA GLY A 102 14.36 -8.52 0.03
C GLY A 102 13.19 -7.68 0.53
N VAL A 103 12.06 -8.22 0.99
CA VAL A 103 10.89 -7.47 1.49
C VAL A 103 11.09 -7.15 2.97
N PRO A 104 10.90 -5.89 3.42
CA PRO A 104 11.25 -5.53 4.78
C PRO A 104 10.27 -6.14 5.80
N LEU A 105 10.79 -6.47 6.98
CA LEU A 105 10.05 -7.17 8.04
C LEU A 105 8.86 -6.39 8.61
N THR A 106 8.90 -5.07 8.53
CA THR A 106 7.89 -4.20 9.14
C THR A 106 7.03 -3.54 8.08
N PRO A 107 5.70 -3.44 8.32
CA PRO A 107 4.79 -2.75 7.41
C PRO A 107 5.23 -1.31 7.11
N THR A 108 5.78 -0.61 8.10
CA THR A 108 6.31 0.76 7.95
C THR A 108 7.43 0.85 6.93
N THR A 109 8.41 -0.07 6.97
CA THR A 109 9.51 -0.06 6.01
C THR A 109 9.04 -0.49 4.62
N GLN A 110 8.01 -1.33 4.52
CA GLN A 110 7.38 -1.69 3.24
C GLN A 110 6.68 -0.49 2.61
N GLU A 111 5.89 0.25 3.38
CA GLU A 111 5.23 1.48 2.93
C GLU A 111 6.25 2.55 2.54
N MET A 112 7.33 2.72 3.31
CA MET A 112 8.43 3.62 2.94
C MET A 112 9.09 3.24 1.62
N ARG A 113 9.33 1.95 1.37
CA ARG A 113 9.84 1.49 0.08
C ARG A 113 8.87 1.83 -1.04
N ARG A 114 7.59 1.52 -0.86
CA ARG A 114 6.54 1.78 -1.85
C ARG A 114 6.44 3.27 -2.18
N LEU A 115 6.53 4.14 -1.17
CA LEU A 115 6.55 5.59 -1.36
C LEU A 115 7.79 6.06 -2.11
N LYS A 116 8.98 5.54 -1.77
CA LYS A 116 10.23 5.84 -2.48
C LYS A 116 10.16 5.40 -3.94
N GLU A 117 9.69 4.18 -4.20
CA GLU A 117 9.53 3.67 -5.56
C GLU A 117 8.51 4.52 -6.33
N LYS A 118 7.36 4.84 -5.73
CA LYS A 118 6.36 5.72 -6.34
C LYS A 118 6.93 7.11 -6.66
N SER A 119 7.77 7.66 -5.80
CA SER A 119 8.45 8.94 -6.03
C SER A 119 9.46 8.85 -7.16
N LEU A 120 10.26 7.77 -7.22
CA LEU A 120 11.21 7.54 -8.30
C LEU A 120 10.50 7.46 -9.65
N ARG A 121 9.41 6.70 -9.72
CA ARG A 121 8.54 6.62 -10.91
C ARG A 121 7.89 7.95 -11.28
N ARG A 122 7.79 8.91 -10.35
CA ARG A 122 7.36 10.28 -10.64
C ARG A 122 8.51 11.07 -11.25
N SER A 123 9.68 11.04 -10.63
CA SER A 123 10.91 11.66 -11.16
C SER A 123 11.22 11.22 -12.59
N GLU A 124 11.26 9.91 -12.85
CA GLU A 124 11.55 9.37 -14.19
C GLU A 124 10.55 9.87 -15.25
N ARG A 125 9.27 10.02 -14.86
CA ARG A 125 8.24 10.54 -15.76
C ARG A 125 8.44 12.03 -16.00
N ASP A 126 8.74 12.79 -14.96
CA ASP A 126 8.93 14.24 -15.04
C ASP A 126 10.19 14.55 -15.86
N GLU A 127 11.27 13.78 -15.69
CA GLU A 127 12.49 13.82 -16.52
C GLU A 127 12.21 13.48 -17.99
N GLY A 128 11.32 12.52 -18.26
CA GLY A 128 10.90 12.15 -19.61
C GLY A 128 9.82 13.05 -20.23
N THR A 129 9.23 13.98 -19.47
CA THR A 129 8.13 14.82 -19.93
C THR A 129 8.63 16.23 -20.24
N ILE A 130 8.62 16.58 -21.52
CA ILE A 130 8.94 17.93 -21.98
C ILE A 130 7.64 18.71 -22.18
N ILE A 131 7.51 19.89 -21.57
CA ILE A 131 6.38 20.78 -21.81
C ILE A 131 6.59 21.47 -23.16
N ILE A 132 5.83 21.05 -24.16
CA ILE A 132 5.96 21.54 -25.55
C ILE A 132 5.15 22.83 -25.77
N ALA A 133 4.07 23.05 -25.00
CA ALA A 133 3.28 24.28 -25.02
C ALA A 133 2.36 24.37 -23.79
N ASN A 134 2.06 25.61 -23.38
CA ASN A 134 1.02 25.89 -22.40
C ASN A 134 -0.33 25.97 -23.14
N TYR A 135 -1.20 25.01 -22.87
CA TYR A 135 -2.55 25.01 -23.43
C TYR A 135 -3.56 25.49 -22.38
N GLY A 136 -4.64 26.12 -22.85
CA GLY A 136 -5.81 26.40 -22.02
C GLY A 136 -6.48 25.12 -21.50
N PRO A 137 -7.48 25.25 -20.60
CA PRO A 137 -8.10 24.11 -19.93
C PRO A 137 -8.61 23.06 -20.91
N ILE A 138 -8.21 21.81 -20.71
CA ILE A 138 -8.64 20.66 -21.52
C ILE A 138 -10.06 20.28 -21.09
N THR A 139 -10.98 20.26 -22.04
CA THR A 139 -12.38 19.84 -21.82
C THR A 139 -12.59 18.38 -22.25
N VAL A 140 -13.65 17.73 -21.74
CA VAL A 140 -13.96 16.33 -22.06
C VAL A 140 -14.17 16.09 -23.57
N TYR A 141 -14.61 17.12 -24.31
CA TYR A 141 -14.86 17.05 -25.75
C TYR A 141 -13.68 17.47 -26.61
N ASP A 142 -12.53 17.78 -25.99
CA ASP A 142 -11.32 18.19 -26.67
C ASP A 142 -10.87 17.13 -27.68
N ALA A 143 -10.65 17.55 -28.93
CA ALA A 143 -10.20 16.67 -30.01
C ALA A 143 -8.84 16.04 -29.69
N ARG A 144 -7.98 16.73 -28.93
CA ARG A 144 -6.65 16.22 -28.55
C ARG A 144 -6.75 14.99 -27.65
N LEU A 145 -7.68 14.99 -26.70
CA LEU A 145 -7.93 13.83 -25.85
C LEU A 145 -8.44 12.63 -26.67
N ARG A 146 -9.31 12.88 -27.65
CA ARG A 146 -9.80 11.83 -28.55
C ARG A 146 -8.68 11.20 -29.38
N VAL A 147 -7.80 12.02 -29.96
CA VAL A 147 -6.64 11.56 -30.73
C VAL A 147 -5.66 10.77 -29.85
N ALA A 148 -5.35 11.28 -28.65
CA ALA A 148 -4.47 10.61 -27.72
C ALA A 148 -5.05 9.26 -27.26
N LYS A 149 -6.35 9.21 -26.94
CA LYS A 149 -7.06 7.98 -26.55
C LYS A 149 -7.07 6.96 -27.69
N ASP A 150 -7.37 7.39 -28.91
CA ASP A 150 -7.35 6.51 -30.09
C ASP A 150 -5.95 5.93 -30.33
N GLN A 151 -4.92 6.77 -30.26
CA GLN A 151 -3.53 6.33 -30.42
C GLN A 151 -3.11 5.32 -29.32
N HIS A 152 -3.52 5.56 -28.07
CA HIS A 152 -3.29 4.63 -26.97
C HIS A 152 -3.98 3.29 -27.23
N ASN A 153 -5.27 3.30 -27.61
CA ASN A 153 -6.02 2.10 -27.90
C ASN A 153 -5.42 1.31 -29.07
N ARG A 154 -4.94 1.98 -30.13
CA ARG A 154 -4.25 1.33 -31.24
C ARG A 154 -2.99 0.60 -30.79
N ARG A 155 -2.13 1.25 -29.99
CA ARG A 155 -0.92 0.61 -29.44
C ARG A 155 -1.26 -0.56 -28.52
N ALA A 156 -2.23 -0.37 -27.62
CA ALA A 156 -2.65 -1.43 -26.70
C ALA A 156 -3.19 -2.66 -27.46
N ASN A 157 -3.94 -2.45 -28.54
CA ASN A 157 -4.41 -3.54 -29.40
C ASN A 157 -3.25 -4.25 -30.13
N GLN A 158 -2.27 -3.51 -30.64
CA GLN A 158 -1.07 -4.09 -31.25
C GLN A 158 -0.31 -4.97 -30.25
N ASP A 159 -0.08 -4.46 -29.03
CA ASP A 159 0.60 -5.23 -27.99
C ASP A 159 -0.22 -6.45 -27.54
N ALA A 160 -1.55 -6.34 -27.51
CA ALA A 160 -2.43 -7.47 -27.19
C ALA A 160 -2.36 -8.56 -28.28
N GLU A 161 -2.33 -8.18 -29.55
CA GLU A 161 -2.15 -9.12 -30.67
C GLU A 161 -0.77 -9.78 -30.61
N LEU A 162 0.32 -9.03 -30.37
CA LEU A 162 1.65 -9.61 -30.19
C LEU A 162 1.68 -10.65 -29.06
N ARG A 163 1.03 -10.36 -27.92
CA ARG A 163 0.89 -11.34 -26.84
C ARG A 163 0.10 -12.58 -27.23
N ARG A 164 -0.94 -12.42 -28.06
CA ARG A 164 -1.73 -13.56 -28.59
C ARG A 164 -0.90 -14.44 -29.51
N TYR A 165 -0.11 -13.85 -30.41
CA TYR A 165 0.81 -14.59 -31.27
C TYR A 165 1.85 -15.37 -30.44
N TYR A 166 2.52 -14.70 -29.51
CA TYR A 166 3.48 -15.36 -28.62
C TYR A 166 2.85 -16.51 -27.82
N ALA A 167 1.67 -16.29 -27.23
CA ALA A 167 0.96 -17.34 -26.50
C ALA A 167 0.49 -18.50 -27.39
N LYS A 168 0.27 -18.27 -28.68
CA LYS A 168 0.01 -19.34 -29.65
C LYS A 168 1.29 -20.12 -29.95
N GLU A 169 2.40 -19.45 -30.21
CA GLU A 169 3.71 -20.09 -30.45
C GLU A 169 4.13 -20.97 -29.28
N VAL A 170 4.08 -20.46 -28.06
CA VAL A 170 4.40 -21.24 -26.84
C VAL A 170 3.51 -22.48 -26.71
N ARG A 171 2.23 -22.39 -27.09
CA ARG A 171 1.32 -23.55 -27.07
C ARG A 171 1.68 -24.57 -28.15
N ASP A 172 1.98 -24.10 -29.35
CA ASP A 172 2.37 -24.95 -30.48
C ASP A 172 3.69 -25.68 -30.17
N GLU A 173 4.68 -24.98 -29.58
CA GLU A 173 5.93 -25.56 -29.07
C GLU A 173 5.68 -26.61 -27.97
N ALA A 174 4.83 -26.29 -26.99
CA ALA A 174 4.51 -27.23 -25.92
C ALA A 174 3.82 -28.50 -26.44
N VAL A 175 2.98 -28.38 -27.48
CA VAL A 175 2.38 -29.53 -28.17
C VAL A 175 3.44 -30.33 -28.92
N TYR A 176 4.35 -29.66 -29.63
CA TYR A 176 5.46 -30.30 -30.32
C TYR A 176 6.35 -31.10 -29.35
N LEU A 177 6.77 -30.49 -28.24
CA LEU A 177 7.58 -31.13 -27.21
C LEU A 177 6.87 -32.33 -26.58
N ARG A 178 5.57 -32.22 -26.26
CA ARG A 178 4.79 -33.36 -25.76
C ARG A 178 4.75 -34.51 -26.75
N ARG A 179 4.55 -34.23 -28.04
CA ARG A 179 4.53 -35.25 -29.09
C ARG A 179 5.91 -35.90 -29.28
N TRP A 180 6.97 -35.11 -29.24
CA TRP A 180 8.34 -35.59 -29.32
C TRP A 180 8.70 -36.48 -28.13
N LEU A 181 8.42 -36.06 -26.90
CA LEU A 181 8.63 -36.86 -25.69
C LEU A 181 7.84 -38.17 -25.72
N PHE A 182 6.60 -38.15 -26.20
CA PHE A 182 5.79 -39.36 -26.35
C PHE A 182 6.40 -40.30 -27.41
N SER A 183 6.86 -39.77 -28.55
CA SER A 183 7.55 -40.53 -29.59
C SER A 183 8.84 -41.17 -29.06
N GLU A 184 9.70 -40.43 -28.38
CA GLU A 184 10.94 -40.99 -27.80
C GLU A 184 10.65 -42.06 -26.74
N SER A 185 9.64 -41.83 -25.89
CA SER A 185 9.22 -42.82 -24.90
C SER A 185 8.72 -44.11 -25.55
N THR A 186 7.93 -44.01 -26.63
CA THR A 186 7.49 -45.19 -27.40
C THR A 186 8.65 -45.90 -28.08
N PHE A 187 9.63 -45.18 -28.65
CA PHE A 187 10.81 -45.78 -29.25
C PHE A 187 11.68 -46.55 -28.24
N ILE A 188 11.83 -46.02 -27.02
CA ILE A 188 12.56 -46.69 -25.93
C ILE A 188 11.81 -47.96 -25.48
N LEU A 189 10.48 -47.92 -25.40
CA LEU A 189 9.66 -49.06 -25.00
C LEU A 189 9.63 -50.18 -26.07
N THR A 190 9.51 -49.84 -27.35
CA THR A 190 9.55 -50.85 -28.42
C THR A 190 10.96 -51.33 -28.74
N GLY A 191 11.98 -50.49 -28.50
CA GLY A 191 13.38 -50.85 -28.68
C GLY A 191 13.89 -51.83 -27.63
N SER A 192 13.35 -51.80 -26.40
CA SER A 192 13.71 -52.77 -25.35
C SER A 192 13.07 -54.14 -25.56
N GLU A 193 11.86 -54.21 -26.12
CA GLU A 193 11.21 -55.48 -26.48
C GLU A 193 11.94 -56.22 -27.62
N ALA A 194 12.57 -55.50 -28.55
CA ALA A 194 13.32 -56.09 -29.65
C ALA A 194 14.67 -56.71 -29.23
N ILE A 195 15.27 -56.27 -28.11
CA ILE A 195 16.57 -56.75 -27.62
C ILE A 195 16.43 -58.02 -26.75
N HIS A 196 15.21 -58.38 -26.33
CA HIS A 196 14.93 -59.58 -25.54
C HIS A 196 14.43 -60.80 -26.36
N SER A 197 14.41 -60.71 -27.70
CA SER A 197 13.98 -61.80 -28.60
C SER A 197 15.08 -62.30 -29.57
N GLN A 198 16.36 -62.17 -29.22
CA GLN A 198 17.47 -62.86 -29.92
C GLN A 198 18.22 -63.82 -29.00
#